data_AF-A0A8D0KS27-F1
#
_entry.id   AF-A0A8D0KS27-F1
#
_cell.length_a   1.000
_cell.length_b   1.000
_cell.length_c   1.000
_cell.angle_alpha   90.00
_cell.angle_beta   90.00
_cell.angle_gamma   90.00
#
_symmetry.space_group_name_H-M   'P 1'
#
loop_
_entity.id
_entity.type
_entity.pdbx_description
1 polymer ?
#
loop_
_entity_poly.entity_id
_entity_poly.type
_entity_poly.pdbx_seq_one_letter_code
_entity_poly.pdbx_strand_id
1 'polypeptide(L)'
;MPILLFLIDTSASMNQRTHLGTTYLDIAKGAVETFMKLRARDPASRGDRYMLVTFEEPPYAIKAGWKENHATFMNELKNLQAEGLTTLGQSLRTAFDLLNLNRLVTGIDNYGQVG
;
A
#
# COMPACT_ATOMS: atom_id res chain seq x y z
N MET A 1 9.55 -14.30 2.44
CA MET A 1 9.64 -12.83 2.44
C MET A 1 8.22 -12.28 2.55
N PRO A 2 7.77 -11.78 3.71
CA PRO A 2 6.44 -11.19 3.84
C PRO A 2 6.30 -9.94 2.99
N ILE A 3 5.13 -9.75 2.39
CA ILE A 3 4.77 -8.54 1.63
C ILE A 3 3.60 -7.89 2.36
N LEU A 4 3.75 -6.61 2.70
CA LEU A 4 2.72 -5.80 3.31
C LEU A 4 2.35 -4.69 2.35
N LEU A 5 1.13 -4.74 1.82
CA LEU A 5 0.59 -3.72 0.93
C LEU A 5 -0.35 -2.82 1.73
N PHE A 6 -0.03 -1.53 1.79
CA PHE A 6 -0.91 -0.50 2.31
C PHE A 6 -1.76 0.05 1.16
N LEU A 7 -3.07 -0.15 1.25
CA LEU A 7 -4.04 0.49 0.38
C LEU A 7 -4.64 1.68 1.14
N ILE A 8 -4.33 2.89 0.72
CA ILE A 8 -4.76 4.11 1.38
C ILE A 8 -5.78 4.82 0.48
N ASP A 9 -6.97 5.06 1.02
CA ASP A 9 -7.92 5.96 0.37
C ASP A 9 -7.33 7.37 0.34
N THR A 10 -7.15 7.91 -0.86
CA THR A 10 -6.68 9.26 -1.13
C THR A 10 -7.76 10.13 -1.76
N SER A 11 -9.03 9.72 -1.70
CA SER A 11 -10.16 10.48 -2.24
C SER A 11 -10.37 11.81 -1.53
N ALA A 12 -11.06 12.75 -2.18
CA ALA A 12 -11.33 14.07 -1.64
C ALA A 12 -12.06 14.04 -0.27
N SER A 13 -12.84 12.99 0.02
CA SER A 13 -13.49 12.80 1.33
C SER A 13 -12.51 12.66 2.49
N MET A 14 -11.25 12.29 2.23
CA MET A 14 -10.21 12.16 3.25
C MET A 14 -9.67 13.51 3.75
N ASN A 15 -10.11 14.64 3.18
CA ASN A 15 -9.83 15.99 3.68
C ASN A 15 -10.62 16.38 4.93
N GLN A 16 -11.62 15.57 5.34
CA GLN A 16 -12.36 15.81 6.57
C GLN A 16 -11.41 15.87 7.77
N ARG A 17 -11.64 16.82 8.68
CA ARG A 17 -10.79 17.03 9.84
C ARG A 17 -11.34 16.34 11.07
N THR A 18 -10.43 15.77 11.85
CA THR A 18 -10.71 15.30 13.21
C THR A 18 -10.88 16.48 14.17
N HIS A 19 -11.32 16.20 15.40
CA HIS A 19 -11.34 17.17 16.49
C HIS A 19 -9.95 17.74 16.86
N LEU A 20 -8.86 17.08 16.43
CA LEU A 20 -7.48 17.53 16.61
C LEU A 20 -7.00 18.45 15.47
N GLY A 21 -7.85 18.74 14.49
CA GLY A 21 -7.54 19.62 13.36
C GLY A 21 -6.77 18.96 12.21
N THR A 22 -6.32 17.71 12.35
CA THR A 22 -5.68 16.91 11.29
C THR A 22 -6.70 16.30 10.34
N THR A 23 -6.35 16.09 9.07
CA THR A 23 -7.23 15.39 8.12
C THR A 23 -7.24 13.87 8.39
N TYR A 24 -8.24 13.16 7.88
CA TYR A 24 -8.23 11.69 7.93
C TYR A 24 -7.03 11.09 7.18
N LEU A 25 -6.58 11.70 6.07
CA LEU A 25 -5.37 11.27 5.39
C LEU A 25 -4.12 11.44 6.28
N ASP A 26 -4.02 12.53 7.05
CA ASP A 26 -2.91 12.73 7.99
C ASP A 26 -2.88 11.67 9.09
N ILE A 27 -4.05 11.33 9.64
CA ILE A 27 -4.19 10.24 10.61
C ILE A 27 -3.78 8.90 9.99
N ALA A 28 -4.21 8.60 8.77
CA ALA A 28 -3.85 7.37 8.07
C ALA A 28 -2.33 7.27 7.83
N LYS A 29 -1.69 8.33 7.32
CA LYS A 29 -0.22 8.41 7.16
C LYS A 29 0.50 8.16 8.49
N GLY A 30 0.08 8.83 9.57
CA GLY A 30 0.67 8.66 10.90
C GLY A 30 0.48 7.26 11.49
N ALA A 31 -0.65 6.61 11.20
CA ALA A 31 -0.90 5.22 11.61
C ALA A 31 0.04 4.25 10.89
N VAL A 32 0.27 4.44 9.59
CA VAL A 32 1.24 3.65 8.81
C VAL A 32 2.66 3.83 9.34
N GLU A 33 3.09 5.07 9.57
CA GLU A 33 4.41 5.35 10.16
C GLU A 33 4.58 4.67 11.53
N THR A 34 3.55 4.75 12.38
CA THR A 34 3.55 4.13 13.71
C THR A 34 3.61 2.61 13.60
N PHE A 35 2.82 2.01 12.70
CA PHE A 35 2.86 0.58 12.43
C PHE A 35 4.27 0.15 12.01
N MET A 36 4.91 0.85 11.08
CA MET A 36 6.25 0.49 10.60
C MET A 36 7.29 0.61 11.71
N LYS A 37 7.23 1.66 12.54
CA LYS A 37 8.10 1.82 13.71
C LYS A 37 7.96 0.68 14.71
N LEU A 38 6.73 0.19 14.93
CA LEU A 38 6.48 -0.95 15.80
C LEU A 38 6.94 -2.26 15.16
N ARG A 39 6.64 -2.47 13.87
CA ARG A 39 7.04 -3.66 13.11
C ARG A 39 8.55 -3.83 13.05
N ALA A 40 9.30 -2.74 12.92
CA ALA A 40 10.77 -2.73 12.89
C ALA A 40 11.42 -3.22 14.20
N ARG A 41 10.67 -3.32 15.31
CA ARG A 41 11.17 -3.87 16.58
C ARG A 41 11.25 -5.40 16.56
N ASP A 42 10.51 -6.05 15.65
CA ASP A 42 10.53 -7.50 15.49
C ASP A 42 11.67 -7.92 14.55
N PRO A 43 12.64 -8.73 14.99
CA PRO A 43 13.71 -9.24 14.13
C PRO A 43 13.22 -9.95 12.86
N ALA A 44 12.01 -10.51 12.87
CA ALA A 44 11.41 -11.14 11.70
C ALA A 44 11.08 -10.14 10.56
N SER A 45 11.07 -8.83 10.83
CA SER A 45 10.73 -7.81 9.83
C SER A 45 11.85 -7.47 8.84
N ARG A 46 13.07 -8.01 9.03
CA ARG A 46 14.25 -7.67 8.19
C ARG A 46 14.06 -7.99 6.70
N GLY A 47 13.17 -8.94 6.39
CA GLY A 47 12.84 -9.32 5.02
C GLY A 47 11.52 -8.74 4.53
N ASP A 48 10.85 -7.87 5.28
CA ASP A 48 9.53 -7.38 4.85
C ASP A 48 9.67 -6.45 3.64
N ARG A 49 8.76 -6.60 2.68
CA ARG A 49 8.58 -5.66 1.57
C ARG A 49 7.30 -4.86 1.78
N TYR A 50 7.40 -3.55 1.67
CA TYR A 50 6.27 -2.63 1.79
C TYR A 50 5.87 -2.10 0.42
N MET A 51 4.57 -2.12 0.15
CA MET A 51 3.97 -1.56 -1.07
C MET A 51 2.90 -0.54 -0.72
N LEU A 52 2.73 0.46 -1.57
CA LEU A 52 1.75 1.53 -1.40
C LEU A 52 0.88 1.66 -2.65
N VAL A 53 -0.43 1.52 -2.45
CA VAL A 53 -1.45 1.72 -3.48
C VAL A 53 -2.46 2.77 -2.97
N THR A 54 -2.92 3.60 -3.89
CA THR A 54 -3.85 4.72 -3.66
C THR A 54 -5.14 4.54 -4.46
N PHE A 55 -6.08 5.49 -4.34
CA PHE A 55 -7.34 5.48 -5.10
C PHE A 55 -7.27 6.23 -6.43
N GLU A 56 -6.06 6.63 -6.83
CA GLU A 56 -5.83 7.16 -8.18
C GLU A 56 -6.07 6.10 -9.25
N GLU A 57 -6.37 6.56 -10.46
CA GLU A 57 -6.54 5.67 -11.61
C GLU A 57 -5.16 5.17 -12.11
N PRO A 58 -5.12 3.99 -12.75
CA PRO A 58 -3.94 3.56 -13.50
C PRO A 58 -3.51 4.62 -14.52
N PRO A 59 -2.20 4.87 -14.70
CA PRO A 59 -1.07 4.13 -14.11
C PRO A 59 -0.61 4.63 -12.72
N TYR A 60 -1.27 5.63 -12.14
CA TYR A 60 -0.75 6.37 -10.98
C TYR A 60 -1.11 5.76 -9.61
N ALA A 61 -2.01 4.78 -9.58
CA ALA A 61 -2.46 4.10 -8.37
C ALA A 61 -1.31 3.52 -7.52
N ILE A 62 -0.29 2.95 -8.16
CA ILE A 62 0.83 2.27 -7.48
C ILE A 62 1.94 3.28 -7.23
N LYS A 63 2.17 3.61 -5.96
CA LYS A 63 3.21 4.55 -5.56
C LYS A 63 4.53 3.86 -5.23
N ALA A 64 4.46 2.67 -4.63
CA ALA A 64 5.63 1.83 -4.36
C ALA A 64 5.30 0.35 -4.60
N GLY A 65 6.02 -0.29 -5.53
CA GLY A 65 5.77 -1.67 -5.95
C GLY A 65 6.98 -2.61 -5.77
N TRP A 66 7.18 -3.51 -6.73
CA TRP A 66 8.19 -4.57 -6.65
C TRP A 66 9.65 -4.11 -6.75
N LYS A 67 9.92 -2.97 -7.37
CA LYS A 67 11.29 -2.47 -7.57
C LYS A 67 11.74 -1.50 -6.48
N GLU A 68 10.78 -1.04 -5.67
CA GLU A 68 10.97 0.13 -4.81
C GLU A 68 11.48 -0.27 -3.44
N ASN A 69 12.28 0.61 -2.85
CA ASN A 69 12.86 0.42 -1.53
C ASN A 69 12.07 1.16 -0.44
N HIS A 70 12.46 0.95 0.81
CA HIS A 70 11.80 1.57 1.97
C HIS A 70 11.82 3.11 1.93
N ALA A 71 12.90 3.72 1.41
CA ALA A 71 12.99 5.19 1.32
C ALA A 71 11.99 5.75 0.29
N THR A 72 11.84 5.10 -0.87
CA THR A 72 10.82 5.47 -1.85
C THR A 72 9.42 5.34 -1.27
N PHE A 73 9.11 4.23 -0.59
CA PHE A 73 7.83 4.05 0.10
C PHE A 73 7.52 5.21 1.06
N MET A 74 8.48 5.58 1.92
CA MET A 74 8.28 6.65 2.90
C MET A 74 8.12 8.02 2.24
N ASN A 75 8.84 8.28 1.15
CA ASN A 75 8.69 9.51 0.39
C ASN A 75 7.29 9.62 -0.24
N GLU A 76 6.81 8.55 -0.87
CA GLU A 76 5.47 8.52 -1.46
C GLU A 76 4.37 8.67 -0.41
N LEU A 77 4.46 7.95 0.71
CA LEU A 77 3.52 8.05 1.83
C LEU A 77 3.42 9.49 2.35
N LYS A 78 4.55 10.17 2.50
CA LYS A 78 4.62 11.55 2.98
C LYS A 78 3.92 12.53 2.03
N ASN A 79 4.03 12.29 0.72
CA ASN A 79 3.55 13.23 -0.30
C ASN A 79 2.12 12.96 -0.77
N LEU A 80 1.44 11.92 -0.26
CA LEU A 80 0.03 11.66 -0.58
C LEU A 80 -0.86 12.89 -0.35
N GLN A 81 -1.72 13.15 -1.33
CA GLN A 81 -2.75 14.18 -1.30
C GLN A 81 -4.14 13.54 -1.28
N ALA A 82 -5.12 14.23 -0.68
CA ALA A 82 -6.51 13.79 -0.67
C ALA A 82 -7.28 14.50 -1.79
N GLU A 83 -7.45 13.84 -2.93
CA GLU A 83 -8.10 14.35 -4.13
C GLU A 83 -8.79 13.23 -4.93
N GLY A 84 -9.68 13.60 -5.86
CA GLY A 84 -10.39 12.62 -6.69
C GLY A 84 -11.51 11.86 -5.97
N LEU A 85 -11.97 10.77 -6.59
CA LEU A 85 -13.15 10.01 -6.19
C LEU A 85 -12.80 8.76 -5.37
N THR A 86 -13.77 8.25 -4.62
CA THR A 86 -13.64 6.97 -3.91
C THR A 86 -13.84 5.80 -4.90
N THR A 87 -12.75 5.13 -5.28
CA THR A 87 -12.72 4.09 -6.33
C THR A 87 -12.35 2.69 -5.79
N LEU A 88 -12.81 2.36 -4.57
CA LEU A 88 -12.38 1.17 -3.81
C LEU A 88 -12.27 -0.13 -4.63
N GLY A 89 -13.27 -0.45 -5.45
CA GLY A 89 -13.26 -1.68 -6.26
C GLY A 89 -12.10 -1.74 -7.25
N GLN A 90 -11.80 -0.62 -7.92
CA GLN A 90 -10.68 -0.53 -8.85
C GLN A 90 -9.34 -0.58 -8.12
N SER A 91 -9.20 0.13 -7.01
CA SER A 91 -7.97 0.16 -6.23
C SER A 91 -7.64 -1.19 -5.60
N LEU A 92 -8.65 -1.94 -5.13
CA LEU A 92 -8.51 -3.32 -4.68
C LEU A 92 -8.07 -4.24 -5.81
N ARG A 93 -8.69 -4.13 -6.99
CA ARG A 93 -8.27 -4.89 -8.17
C ARG A 93 -6.81 -4.63 -8.51
N THR A 94 -6.38 -3.37 -8.55
CA THR A 94 -4.98 -3.01 -8.79
C THR A 94 -4.03 -3.59 -7.73
N ALA A 95 -4.41 -3.56 -6.46
CA ALA A 95 -3.63 -4.17 -5.39
C ALA A 95 -3.49 -5.69 -5.55
N PHE A 96 -4.57 -6.39 -5.89
CA PHE A 96 -4.54 -7.83 -6.13
C PHE A 96 -3.72 -8.19 -7.38
N ASP A 97 -3.91 -7.46 -8.48
CA ASP A 97 -3.14 -7.66 -9.71
C ASP A 97 -1.63 -7.47 -9.43
N LEU A 98 -1.25 -6.42 -8.67
CA LEU A 98 0.12 -6.16 -8.26
C LEU A 98 0.72 -7.32 -7.42
N LEU A 99 -0.02 -7.81 -6.42
CA LEU A 99 0.44 -8.92 -5.57
C LEU A 99 0.60 -10.24 -6.34
N ASN A 100 -0.20 -10.43 -7.40
CA ASN A 100 -0.22 -11.67 -8.17
C ASN A 100 0.81 -11.71 -9.31
N LEU A 101 1.45 -10.58 -9.66
CA LEU A 101 2.40 -10.49 -10.79
C LEU A 101 3.45 -11.61 -10.82
N ASN A 102 4.00 -11.97 -9.66
CA ASN A 102 5.10 -12.94 -9.59
C ASN A 102 4.64 -14.36 -9.21
N ARG A 103 3.36 -14.58 -8.85
CA ARG A 103 2.90 -15.87 -8.32
C ARG A 103 2.95 -17.00 -9.35
N LEU A 104 2.49 -16.73 -10.56
CA LEU A 104 2.48 -17.70 -11.65
C LEU A 104 3.90 -18.01 -12.14
N VAL A 105 4.75 -16.99 -12.27
CA VAL A 105 6.13 -17.14 -12.78
C VAL A 105 7.01 -17.90 -11.78
N THR A 106 6.72 -17.80 -10.48
CA THR A 106 7.47 -18.48 -9.42
C THR A 106 6.90 -19.86 -9.05
N GLY A 107 5.85 -20.33 -9.73
CA GLY A 107 5.26 -21.65 -9.50
C GLY A 107 4.54 -21.80 -8.17
N ILE A 108 4.03 -20.70 -7.59
CA ILE A 108 3.28 -20.72 -6.32
C ILE A 108 1.92 -21.38 -6.51
N ASP A 109 1.25 -21.10 -7.63
CA ASP A 109 -0.08 -21.63 -7.95
C ASP A 109 0.02 -22.56 -9.19
N ASN A 110 0.54 -23.77 -9.00
CA ASN A 110 0.67 -24.77 -10.05
C ASN A 110 -0.67 -25.48 -10.31
N TYR A 111 -1.54 -24.83 -11.07
CA TYR A 111 -2.81 -25.44 -11.48
C TYR A 111 -2.55 -26.70 -12.32
N GLY A 112 -3.18 -27.82 -11.91
CA GLY A 112 -3.09 -29.09 -12.65
C GLY A 112 -1.90 -29.98 -12.28
N GLN A 113 -1.13 -29.66 -11.24
CA GLN A 113 -0.13 -30.57 -10.71
C GLN A 113 -0.84 -31.72 -9.96
N VAL A 114 -0.91 -32.90 -10.58
CA VAL A 114 -1.36 -34.13 -9.93
C VAL A 114 -0.15 -34.69 -9.16
N GLY A 115 -0.25 -34.73 -7.83
CA GLY A 115 0.80 -35.25 -6.95
C GLY A 115 1.04 -36.75 -7.12
#